data_AF-A0A7R9KFN4-F1
#
_entry.id   AF-A0A7R9KFN4-F1
#
_cell.length_a   1.000
_cell.length_b   1.000
_cell.length_c   1.000
_cell.angle_alpha   90.00
_cell.angle_beta   90.00
_cell.angle_gamma   90.00
#
_symmetry.space_group_name_H-M   'P 1'
#
loop_
_entity.id
_entity.type
_entity.pdbx_description
1 polymer ?
#
loop_
_entity_poly.entity_id
_entity_poly.type
_entity_poly.pdbx_seq_one_letter_code
_entity_poly.pdbx_strand_id
1 'polypeptide(L)'
;MYSEPLFRNDISSAGPLDTMVAWVTKFVSHCIRDSRLMNPIVNKPDVIFIDEVVAMASVERSGIPWKWLYDERTPPPGSGLAANGDRKEWAHFRHTVNDAIKDIWREFNDYFVSNGLPPLDYGQYVRQPTHLHIYPLPVELDYTDLRPYVRQPTHLHIYPLPVELDYTDLRPVPDRCLQLDNLMREDVHPTFTLPKQLSNKPSKLIYVDLDLDLMAKLAKYKHWFIVSRGPHHDKYKLPGADMWGPQTVPQIQVLPLVDLVPMVVLPVFGGQFDNAQRLHESGYGIRLDAYRCSEAELLCAIGKLFDGNELKGNYKNTIR
;
A
#
# COMPACT_ATOMS: atom_id res chain seq x y z
N MET A 1 -11.15 -8.73 -9.92
CA MET A 1 -10.36 -9.68 -9.11
C MET A 1 -10.62 -9.52 -7.60
N TYR A 2 -10.90 -8.31 -7.10
CA TYR A 2 -11.15 -8.05 -5.66
C TYR A 2 -12.64 -7.98 -5.26
N SER A 3 -13.48 -8.93 -5.67
CA SER A 3 -14.93 -8.91 -5.41
C SER A 3 -15.40 -9.64 -4.15
N GLU A 4 -14.51 -10.36 -3.46
CA GLU A 4 -14.80 -11.00 -2.17
C GLU A 4 -14.17 -10.23 -1.00
N PRO A 5 -14.77 -10.30 0.21
CA PRO A 5 -14.23 -9.69 1.43
C PRO A 5 -13.04 -10.49 1.98
N LEU A 6 -11.95 -10.53 1.21
CA LEU A 6 -10.83 -11.47 1.35
C LEU A 6 -10.07 -11.40 2.71
N PHE A 7 -10.15 -10.29 3.44
CA PHE A 7 -9.13 -9.93 4.45
C PHE A 7 -9.60 -9.53 5.85
N ARG A 8 -10.90 -9.44 6.18
CA ARG A 8 -11.31 -8.93 7.52
C ARG A 8 -12.08 -9.91 8.41
N ASN A 9 -12.85 -10.83 7.85
CA ASN A 9 -13.68 -11.75 8.66
C ASN A 9 -12.85 -12.79 9.44
N ASP A 10 -11.64 -13.13 8.99
CA ASP A 10 -10.75 -14.12 9.62
C ASP A 10 -9.59 -13.49 10.44
N ILE A 11 -9.45 -12.16 10.43
CA ILE A 11 -8.17 -11.45 10.73
C ILE A 11 -8.39 -10.35 11.79
N SER A 12 -9.34 -10.53 12.71
CA SER A 12 -9.87 -9.47 13.59
C SER A 12 -8.93 -8.93 14.68
N SER A 13 -7.72 -9.47 14.82
CA SER A 13 -6.73 -9.09 15.85
C SER A 13 -5.28 -9.06 15.36
N ALA A 14 -5.09 -9.25 14.05
CA ALA A 14 -3.89 -9.80 13.47
C ALA A 14 -2.91 -8.71 12.99
N GLY A 15 -1.61 -8.99 13.15
CA GLY A 15 -0.55 -8.02 12.86
C GLY A 15 -0.11 -8.02 11.39
N PRO A 16 0.94 -7.24 11.07
CA PRO A 16 1.60 -7.25 9.77
C PRO A 16 2.05 -8.66 9.33
N LEU A 17 2.45 -9.50 10.29
CA LEU A 17 2.83 -10.90 10.06
C LEU A 17 1.64 -11.74 9.56
N ASP A 18 0.56 -11.77 10.34
CA ASP A 18 -0.60 -12.62 10.10
C ASP A 18 -1.33 -12.22 8.80
N THR A 19 -1.46 -10.90 8.58
CA THR A 19 -2.05 -10.33 7.37
C THR A 19 -1.22 -10.68 6.13
N MET A 20 0.12 -10.62 6.21
CA MET A 20 1.01 -11.02 5.12
C MET A 20 0.92 -12.53 4.81
N VAL A 21 0.98 -13.39 5.84
CA VAL A 21 0.85 -14.86 5.67
C VAL A 21 -0.50 -15.22 5.05
N ALA A 22 -1.60 -14.64 5.55
CA ALA A 22 -2.94 -14.89 5.01
C ALA A 22 -3.09 -14.37 3.57
N TRP A 23 -2.50 -13.20 3.27
CA TRP A 23 -2.55 -12.60 1.94
C TRP A 23 -1.78 -13.42 0.91
N VAL A 24 -0.51 -13.74 1.16
CA VAL A 24 0.31 -14.57 0.25
C VAL A 24 -0.35 -15.93 0.04
N THR A 25 -0.80 -16.59 1.13
CA THR A 25 -1.44 -17.92 1.03
C THR A 25 -2.69 -17.88 0.15
N LYS A 26 -3.63 -16.93 0.39
CA LYS A 26 -4.86 -16.82 -0.40
C LYS A 26 -4.57 -16.42 -1.85
N PHE A 27 -3.66 -15.48 -2.09
CA PHE A 27 -3.33 -14.98 -3.42
C PHE A 27 -2.62 -16.03 -4.28
N VAL A 28 -1.56 -16.66 -3.76
CA VAL A 28 -0.81 -17.71 -4.48
C VAL A 28 -1.72 -18.91 -4.78
N SER A 29 -2.58 -19.32 -3.83
CA SER A 29 -3.58 -20.38 -4.05
C SER A 29 -4.56 -20.04 -5.19
N HIS A 30 -4.91 -18.77 -5.37
CA HIS A 30 -5.72 -18.33 -6.50
C HIS A 30 -4.95 -18.42 -7.82
N CYS A 31 -3.70 -17.95 -7.83
CA CYS A 31 -2.84 -17.97 -9.02
C CYS A 31 -2.57 -19.38 -9.56
N ILE A 32 -2.29 -20.36 -8.68
CA ILE A 32 -2.11 -21.77 -9.07
C ILE A 32 -3.34 -22.33 -9.81
N ARG A 33 -4.54 -21.87 -9.44
CA ARG A 33 -5.82 -22.33 -9.98
C ARG A 33 -6.30 -21.52 -11.20
N ASP A 34 -5.70 -20.36 -11.46
CA ASP A 34 -6.10 -19.50 -12.57
C ASP A 34 -5.32 -19.83 -13.85
N SER A 35 -5.91 -20.70 -14.67
CA SER A 35 -5.36 -21.09 -15.97
C SER A 35 -5.08 -19.92 -16.91
N ARG A 36 -5.69 -18.74 -16.70
CA ARG A 36 -5.42 -17.54 -17.51
C ARG A 36 -3.99 -17.04 -17.38
N LEU A 37 -3.32 -17.31 -16.25
CA LEU A 37 -1.91 -16.92 -16.05
C LEU A 37 -0.94 -17.69 -16.97
N MET A 38 -1.40 -18.78 -17.60
CA MET A 38 -0.66 -19.56 -18.60
C MET A 38 -0.91 -19.09 -20.05
N ASN A 39 -1.90 -18.22 -20.29
CA ASN A 39 -2.27 -17.82 -21.64
C ASN A 39 -1.14 -17.03 -22.33
N PRO A 40 -0.82 -17.31 -23.60
CA PRO A 40 0.23 -16.59 -24.32
C PRO A 40 -0.13 -15.12 -24.51
N ILE A 41 0.87 -14.24 -24.38
CA ILE A 41 0.70 -12.80 -24.58
C ILE A 41 0.57 -12.50 -26.07
N VAL A 42 -0.67 -12.27 -26.52
CA VAL A 42 -0.99 -12.13 -27.96
C VAL A 42 -0.45 -10.83 -28.55
N ASN A 43 -0.48 -9.73 -27.78
CA ASN A 43 -0.24 -8.38 -28.30
C ASN A 43 1.25 -8.00 -28.45
N LYS A 44 2.18 -8.90 -28.11
CA LYS A 44 3.65 -8.75 -28.24
C LYS A 44 4.19 -7.31 -27.99
N PRO A 45 3.97 -6.72 -26.80
CA PRO A 45 4.56 -5.42 -26.46
C PRO A 45 6.09 -5.48 -26.42
N ASP A 46 6.75 -4.33 -26.61
CA ASP A 46 8.21 -4.20 -26.49
C ASP A 46 8.74 -4.39 -25.05
N VAL A 47 7.89 -4.12 -24.05
CA VAL A 47 8.19 -4.26 -22.62
C VAL A 47 6.93 -4.58 -21.82
N ILE A 48 7.08 -5.35 -20.74
CA ILE A 48 6.01 -5.64 -19.77
C ILE A 48 6.40 -5.07 -18.41
N PHE A 49 5.46 -4.35 -17.78
CA PHE A 49 5.57 -3.93 -16.38
C PHE A 49 4.71 -4.87 -15.54
N ILE A 50 5.29 -5.48 -14.50
CA ILE A 50 4.59 -6.31 -13.52
C ILE A 50 4.68 -5.63 -12.16
N ASP A 51 3.52 -5.26 -11.61
CA ASP A 51 3.35 -4.79 -10.22
C ASP A 51 2.60 -5.87 -9.44
N GLU A 52 3.23 -7.03 -9.32
CA GLU A 52 2.65 -8.25 -8.71
C GLU A 52 3.72 -8.99 -7.91
N VAL A 53 3.28 -9.75 -6.92
CA VAL A 53 4.18 -10.52 -6.01
C VAL A 53 4.37 -11.98 -6.41
N VAL A 54 3.81 -12.40 -7.55
CA VAL A 54 3.98 -13.75 -8.10
C VAL A 54 4.47 -13.69 -9.54
N ALA A 55 5.34 -14.63 -9.90
CA ALA A 55 5.77 -14.80 -11.28
C ALA A 55 4.57 -15.14 -12.17
N MET A 56 4.59 -14.63 -13.39
CA MET A 56 3.61 -14.97 -14.41
C MET A 56 4.26 -15.85 -15.47
N ALA A 57 3.85 -17.12 -15.51
CA ALA A 57 4.38 -18.10 -16.43
C ALA A 57 4.21 -17.69 -17.91
N SER A 58 3.10 -17.03 -18.25
CA SER A 58 2.88 -16.40 -19.56
C SER A 58 3.93 -15.33 -19.91
N VAL A 59 4.38 -14.55 -18.93
CA VAL A 59 5.42 -13.54 -19.13
C VAL A 59 6.81 -14.18 -19.24
N GLU A 60 7.18 -15.11 -18.35
CA GLU A 60 8.46 -15.84 -18.45
C GLU A 60 8.60 -16.57 -19.80
N ARG A 61 7.53 -17.21 -20.30
CA ARG A 61 7.51 -17.89 -21.61
C ARG A 61 7.53 -16.94 -22.81
N SER A 62 7.14 -15.67 -22.65
CA SER A 62 7.00 -14.73 -23.77
C SER A 62 8.34 -14.33 -24.39
N GLY A 63 9.44 -14.41 -23.62
CA GLY A 63 10.73 -13.84 -24.00
C GLY A 63 10.77 -12.31 -24.04
N ILE A 64 9.65 -11.64 -23.73
CA ILE A 64 9.56 -10.17 -23.71
C ILE A 64 10.24 -9.65 -22.43
N PRO A 65 11.03 -8.57 -22.50
CA PRO A 65 11.61 -7.94 -21.32
C PRO A 65 10.54 -7.55 -20.29
N TRP A 66 10.70 -8.06 -19.07
CA TRP A 66 9.83 -7.79 -17.92
C TRP A 66 10.65 -7.45 -16.67
N LYS A 67 9.94 -7.23 -15.55
CA LYS A 67 10.34 -6.29 -14.50
C LYS A 67 9.62 -6.57 -13.18
N TRP A 68 10.30 -6.47 -12.03
CA TRP A 68 9.76 -6.74 -10.69
C TRP A 68 10.28 -5.73 -9.65
N LEU A 69 9.56 -5.59 -8.53
CA LEU A 69 9.60 -4.42 -7.63
C LEU A 69 10.02 -4.76 -6.18
N TYR A 70 10.98 -5.67 -5.96
CA TYR A 70 11.36 -6.17 -4.62
C TYR A 70 12.87 -6.11 -4.34
N ASP A 71 13.24 -5.87 -3.07
CA ASP A 71 14.61 -6.00 -2.56
C ASP A 71 14.64 -6.52 -1.11
N GLU A 72 15.67 -7.31 -0.77
CA GLU A 72 15.91 -7.83 0.58
C GLU A 72 16.64 -6.82 1.50
N ARG A 73 17.04 -5.65 0.98
CA ARG A 73 17.82 -4.63 1.70
C ARG A 73 16.96 -3.56 2.39
N THR A 74 15.70 -3.41 1.99
CA THR A 74 14.69 -2.54 2.62
C THR A 74 13.99 -3.24 3.81
N PRO A 75 13.15 -2.57 4.63
CA PRO A 75 12.26 -3.27 5.54
C PRO A 75 11.50 -4.40 4.82
N PRO A 76 11.25 -5.56 5.46
CA PRO A 76 10.47 -6.63 4.84
C PRO A 76 9.10 -6.08 4.38
N PRO A 77 8.74 -6.19 3.09
CA PRO A 77 7.48 -5.62 2.61
C PRO A 77 6.26 -6.16 3.32
N GLY A 78 5.34 -5.25 3.66
CA GLY A 78 4.16 -5.52 4.46
C GLY A 78 4.41 -5.70 5.96
N SER A 79 5.63 -5.45 6.47
CA SER A 79 5.92 -5.54 7.90
C SER A 79 5.61 -4.27 8.68
N GLY A 80 5.70 -3.09 8.04
CA GLY A 80 5.66 -1.80 8.71
C GLY A 80 6.79 -1.59 9.72
N LEU A 81 7.92 -2.29 9.56
CA LEU A 81 9.11 -2.08 10.38
C LEU A 81 9.84 -0.82 9.92
N ALA A 82 10.36 -0.06 10.90
CA ALA A 82 11.02 1.22 10.64
C ALA A 82 12.27 1.07 9.77
N ALA A 83 12.51 2.04 8.88
CA ALA A 83 13.68 2.13 8.00
C ALA A 83 15.02 1.99 8.76
N ASN A 84 15.08 2.62 9.93
CA ASN A 84 16.22 2.64 10.86
C ASN A 84 16.08 1.62 12.03
N GLY A 85 15.10 0.72 11.98
CA GLY A 85 14.82 -0.28 13.02
C GLY A 85 15.79 -1.46 13.07
N ASP A 86 15.68 -2.29 14.12
CA ASP A 86 16.58 -3.43 14.35
C ASP A 86 16.47 -4.46 13.23
N ARG A 87 17.61 -4.73 12.57
CA ARG A 87 17.74 -5.71 11.49
C ARG A 87 17.48 -7.14 11.97
N LYS A 88 17.54 -7.44 13.27
CA LYS A 88 17.11 -8.72 13.84
C LYS A 88 15.60 -8.91 13.75
N GLU A 89 14.82 -7.86 13.96
CA GLU A 89 13.36 -7.91 13.78
C GLU A 89 13.00 -8.14 12.32
N TRP A 90 13.71 -7.48 11.40
CA TRP A 90 13.56 -7.69 9.95
C TRP A 90 13.86 -9.14 9.55
N ALA A 91 14.99 -9.69 10.02
CA ALA A 91 15.38 -11.07 9.75
C ALA A 91 14.39 -12.08 10.37
N HIS A 92 13.92 -11.82 11.59
CA HIS A 92 12.90 -12.64 12.25
C HIS A 92 11.58 -12.62 11.46
N PHE A 93 11.10 -11.45 11.05
CA PHE A 93 9.87 -11.32 10.25
C PHE A 93 9.93 -12.14 8.96
N ARG A 94 11.04 -12.02 8.19
CA ARG A 94 11.23 -12.80 6.95
C ARG A 94 11.33 -14.30 7.20
N HIS A 95 11.97 -14.72 8.28
CA HIS A 95 12.06 -16.13 8.64
C HIS A 95 10.67 -16.70 8.99
N THR A 96 9.91 -16.00 9.84
CA THR A 96 8.57 -16.42 10.28
C THR A 96 7.55 -16.40 9.14
N VAL A 97 7.46 -15.27 8.40
CA VAL A 97 7.45 -15.21 6.94
C VAL A 97 7.40 -16.53 6.17
N ASN A 98 8.60 -16.88 5.73
CA ASN A 98 8.91 -17.97 4.82
C ASN A 98 8.63 -19.35 5.42
N ASP A 99 8.75 -19.54 6.75
CA ASP A 99 8.41 -20.83 7.38
C ASP A 99 6.89 -21.05 7.46
N ALA A 100 6.09 -20.00 7.65
CA ALA A 100 4.63 -20.10 7.65
C ALA A 100 4.05 -20.40 6.26
N ILE A 101 4.68 -19.87 5.20
CA ILE A 101 4.21 -20.03 3.80
C ILE A 101 4.98 -21.09 2.99
N LYS A 102 5.89 -21.86 3.62
CA LYS A 102 6.77 -22.84 2.96
C LYS A 102 6.05 -23.87 2.08
N ASP A 103 4.85 -24.29 2.47
CA ASP A 103 4.11 -25.33 1.76
C ASP A 103 3.33 -24.76 0.56
N ILE A 104 2.80 -23.54 0.67
CA ILE A 104 2.23 -22.83 -0.49
C ILE A 104 3.32 -22.31 -1.45
N TRP A 105 4.53 -22.03 -0.96
CA TRP A 105 5.72 -21.84 -1.81
C TRP A 105 6.06 -23.11 -2.59
N ARG A 106 6.08 -24.28 -1.93
CA ARG A 106 6.30 -25.58 -2.60
C ARG A 106 5.26 -25.85 -3.68
N GLU A 107 3.97 -25.71 -3.37
CA GLU A 107 2.89 -25.92 -4.35
C GLU A 107 3.03 -25.00 -5.57
N PHE A 108 3.42 -23.73 -5.36
CA PHE A 108 3.65 -22.77 -6.43
C PHE A 108 4.90 -23.10 -7.28
N ASN A 109 6.01 -23.50 -6.64
CA ASN A 109 7.21 -23.96 -7.34
C ASN A 109 6.92 -25.21 -8.19
N ASP A 110 6.20 -26.19 -7.64
CA ASP A 110 5.85 -27.42 -8.34
C ASP A 110 4.89 -27.16 -9.50
N TYR A 111 3.97 -26.19 -9.37
CA TYR A 111 3.16 -25.67 -10.48
C TYR A 111 4.04 -25.05 -11.58
N PHE A 112 5.08 -24.29 -11.25
CA PHE A 112 6.02 -23.74 -12.24
C PHE A 112 6.83 -24.83 -12.96
N VAL A 113 7.40 -25.77 -12.20
CA VAL A 113 8.24 -26.86 -12.73
C VAL A 113 7.42 -27.83 -13.59
N SER A 114 6.22 -28.20 -13.16
CA SER A 114 5.30 -29.04 -13.98
C SER A 114 4.84 -28.34 -15.26
N ASN A 115 4.87 -27.01 -15.30
CA ASN A 115 4.68 -26.20 -16.51
C ASN A 115 5.97 -25.97 -17.30
N GLY A 116 7.07 -26.68 -17.02
CA GLY A 116 8.31 -26.61 -17.79
C GLY A 116 9.08 -25.30 -17.63
N LEU A 117 8.83 -24.55 -16.56
CA LEU A 117 9.66 -23.42 -16.15
C LEU A 117 10.76 -23.89 -15.18
N PRO A 118 11.89 -23.17 -15.06
CA PRO A 118 12.90 -23.48 -14.06
C PRO A 118 12.32 -23.32 -12.63
N PRO A 119 12.87 -24.00 -11.61
CA PRO A 119 12.47 -23.79 -10.23
C PRO A 119 12.70 -22.34 -9.77
N LEU A 120 11.97 -21.94 -8.74
CA LEU A 120 12.13 -20.66 -8.05
C LEU A 120 13.13 -20.79 -6.90
N ASP A 121 13.71 -19.68 -6.46
CA ASP A 121 14.53 -19.64 -5.24
C ASP A 121 13.64 -19.76 -3.99
N TYR A 122 14.15 -20.35 -2.91
CA TYR A 122 13.35 -20.61 -1.71
C TYR A 122 12.84 -19.31 -1.06
N GLY A 123 11.53 -19.24 -0.82
CA GLY A 123 10.85 -18.06 -0.28
C GLY A 123 10.60 -16.95 -1.32
N GLN A 124 11.07 -17.12 -2.56
CA GLN A 124 10.78 -16.20 -3.66
C GLN A 124 9.61 -16.72 -4.48
N TYR A 125 8.61 -15.86 -4.69
CA TYR A 125 7.47 -16.13 -5.58
C TYR A 125 7.65 -15.52 -6.97
N VAL A 126 8.72 -14.75 -7.19
CA VAL A 126 9.06 -14.13 -8.47
C VAL A 126 10.53 -14.35 -8.78
N ARG A 127 10.85 -14.63 -10.05
CA ARG A 127 12.24 -14.69 -10.52
C ARG A 127 12.79 -13.27 -10.67
N GLN A 128 14.04 -13.03 -10.30
CA GLN A 128 14.66 -11.72 -10.56
C GLN A 128 14.68 -11.40 -12.07
N PRO A 129 14.25 -10.20 -12.50
CA PRO A 129 14.27 -9.80 -13.90
C PRO A 129 15.67 -9.83 -14.50
N THR A 130 15.78 -10.31 -15.73
CA THR A 130 17.06 -10.39 -16.45
C THR A 130 17.39 -9.15 -17.29
N HIS A 131 16.44 -8.21 -17.44
CA HIS A 131 16.53 -7.12 -18.43
C HIS A 131 16.28 -5.69 -17.89
N LEU A 132 15.34 -5.46 -16.96
CA LEU A 132 14.98 -4.08 -16.56
C LEU A 132 14.34 -3.96 -15.16
N HIS A 133 14.68 -2.87 -14.46
CA HIS A 133 14.05 -2.34 -13.22
C HIS A 133 13.75 -0.82 -13.40
N ILE A 134 12.93 -0.12 -12.61
CA ILE A 134 11.78 -0.60 -11.81
C ILE A 134 12.20 -0.89 -10.39
N TYR A 135 12.55 0.16 -9.69
CA TYR A 135 12.75 0.11 -8.26
C TYR A 135 11.92 1.29 -7.69
N PRO A 136 11.03 1.06 -6.70
CA PRO A 136 10.18 2.12 -6.11
C PRO A 136 10.97 3.12 -5.26
N LEU A 137 12.28 2.91 -5.19
CA LEU A 137 13.31 3.76 -4.63
C LEU A 137 14.45 3.80 -5.69
N PRO A 138 15.42 4.72 -5.63
CA PRO A 138 16.72 4.57 -6.30
C PRO A 138 17.61 3.50 -5.66
N VAL A 139 18.44 2.78 -6.45
CA VAL A 139 19.33 1.74 -5.89
C VAL A 139 20.49 2.34 -5.08
N GLU A 140 20.67 3.64 -5.17
CA GLU A 140 21.60 4.43 -4.39
C GLU A 140 20.86 5.42 -3.45
N LEU A 141 19.55 5.26 -3.23
CA LEU A 141 18.86 5.59 -1.96
C LEU A 141 18.64 4.34 -1.08
N ASP A 142 18.89 3.16 -1.64
CA ASP A 142 18.90 1.88 -0.92
C ASP A 142 20.03 1.78 0.12
N TYR A 143 19.90 0.82 1.03
CA TYR A 143 20.82 0.50 2.13
C TYR A 143 22.06 -0.26 1.61
N THR A 144 22.71 0.27 0.56
CA THR A 144 23.82 -0.37 -0.17
C THR A 144 25.04 -0.69 0.68
N ASP A 145 25.22 0.03 1.77
CA ASP A 145 26.39 -0.03 2.64
C ASP A 145 26.52 -1.40 3.35
N LEU A 146 25.46 -2.20 3.29
CA LEU A 146 25.30 -3.50 3.92
C LEU A 146 25.61 -4.69 3.00
N ARG A 147 25.86 -4.47 1.68
CA ARG A 147 26.36 -5.51 0.76
C ARG A 147 26.97 -4.93 -0.53
N PRO A 148 28.16 -5.39 -0.99
CA PRO A 148 28.67 -5.01 -2.31
C PRO A 148 27.85 -5.64 -3.45
N TYR A 149 27.44 -4.79 -4.40
CA TYR A 149 26.90 -5.08 -5.74
C TYR A 149 25.62 -5.95 -5.86
N VAL A 150 24.54 -5.29 -6.31
CA VAL A 150 23.52 -5.86 -7.21
C VAL A 150 23.69 -5.17 -8.56
N ARG A 151 23.39 -5.86 -9.68
CA ARG A 151 23.58 -5.32 -11.04
C ARG A 151 22.85 -3.99 -11.23
N GLN A 152 23.61 -2.93 -11.54
CA GLN A 152 23.05 -1.62 -11.88
C GLN A 152 22.16 -1.70 -13.13
N PRO A 153 20.92 -1.17 -13.09
CA PRO A 153 20.18 -0.84 -14.31
C PRO A 153 20.94 0.24 -15.08
N THR A 154 21.40 -0.09 -16.28
CA THR A 154 22.49 0.65 -16.94
C THR A 154 22.10 2.01 -17.54
N HIS A 155 20.83 2.45 -17.43
CA HIS A 155 20.29 3.55 -18.25
C HIS A 155 19.43 4.59 -17.50
N LEU A 156 18.30 4.24 -16.87
CA LEU A 156 17.39 5.18 -16.18
C LEU A 156 16.48 4.46 -15.16
N HIS A 157 16.29 5.07 -13.99
CA HIS A 157 15.29 4.68 -12.98
C HIS A 157 14.16 5.70 -12.91
N ILE A 158 12.94 5.24 -12.61
CA ILE A 158 11.77 6.09 -12.38
C ILE A 158 11.05 5.55 -11.15
N TYR A 159 10.75 6.37 -10.15
CA TYR A 159 10.09 5.93 -8.91
C TYR A 159 8.96 6.88 -8.48
N PRO A 160 7.76 6.37 -8.14
CA PRO A 160 6.60 7.19 -7.78
C PRO A 160 6.48 7.38 -6.27
N LEU A 161 7.12 8.42 -5.74
CA LEU A 161 7.09 8.75 -4.32
C LEU A 161 7.06 10.29 -4.16
N PRO A 162 6.08 10.88 -3.46
CA PRO A 162 6.01 12.33 -3.23
C PRO A 162 7.26 12.85 -2.55
N VAL A 163 7.69 14.06 -2.91
CA VAL A 163 8.95 14.64 -2.41
C VAL A 163 8.99 14.75 -0.89
N GLU A 164 7.83 14.96 -0.25
CA GLU A 164 7.68 14.97 1.20
C GLU A 164 7.90 13.60 1.88
N LEU A 165 7.67 12.50 1.15
CA LEU A 165 7.83 11.13 1.66
C LEU A 165 9.12 10.48 1.17
N ASP A 166 9.85 11.11 0.24
CA ASP A 166 11.11 10.60 -0.30
C ASP A 166 12.20 10.52 0.77
N TYR A 167 13.09 9.53 0.66
CA TYR A 167 14.14 9.20 1.64
C TYR A 167 15.37 10.11 1.52
N THR A 168 15.18 11.34 1.03
CA THR A 168 16.24 12.33 0.80
C THR A 168 16.88 12.84 2.09
N ASP A 169 16.18 12.66 3.23
CA ASP A 169 16.68 12.86 4.59
C ASP A 169 17.75 11.83 5.00
N LEU A 170 17.76 10.65 4.37
CA LEU A 170 18.76 9.61 4.60
C LEU A 170 19.93 9.68 3.60
N ARG A 171 19.65 10.01 2.33
CA ARG A 171 20.65 10.02 1.24
C ARG A 171 20.17 10.87 0.04
N PRO A 172 21.03 11.58 -0.71
CA PRO A 172 20.59 12.36 -1.88
C PRO A 172 20.16 11.48 -3.07
N VAL A 173 19.21 11.96 -3.87
CA VAL A 173 18.74 11.27 -5.09
C VAL A 173 19.91 11.04 -6.07
N PRO A 174 20.08 9.82 -6.63
CA PRO A 174 21.27 9.49 -7.44
C PRO A 174 21.16 9.95 -8.89
N ASP A 175 22.32 10.01 -9.56
CA ASP A 175 22.38 10.20 -11.01
C ASP A 175 21.54 9.13 -11.74
N ARG A 176 20.86 9.54 -12.82
CA ARG A 176 19.97 8.67 -13.63
C ARG A 176 18.73 8.13 -12.88
N CYS A 177 18.32 8.77 -11.80
CA CYS A 177 17.04 8.53 -11.16
C CYS A 177 16.07 9.69 -11.38
N LEU A 178 14.83 9.38 -11.75
CA LEU A 178 13.73 10.33 -11.94
C LEU A 178 12.63 10.06 -10.90
N GLN A 179 12.51 10.95 -9.92
CA GLN A 179 11.38 10.98 -9.02
C GLN A 179 10.13 11.40 -9.80
N LEU A 180 9.02 10.67 -9.63
CA LEU A 180 7.69 11.12 -10.00
C LEU A 180 6.94 11.48 -8.72
N ASP A 181 6.65 12.77 -8.57
CA ASP A 181 6.05 13.32 -7.37
C ASP A 181 4.66 12.74 -7.07
N ASN A 182 3.93 12.32 -8.11
CA ASN A 182 2.76 11.48 -7.95
C ASN A 182 2.45 10.67 -9.23
N LEU A 183 1.61 9.65 -9.06
CA LEU A 183 0.90 8.96 -10.15
C LEU A 183 -0.61 9.23 -10.02
N MET A 184 -1.00 10.51 -10.03
CA MET A 184 -2.40 10.88 -10.02
C MET A 184 -3.03 10.58 -11.38
N ARG A 185 -4.18 9.89 -11.36
CA ARG A 185 -5.06 9.80 -12.54
C ARG A 185 -5.64 11.18 -12.86
N GLU A 186 -5.90 11.44 -14.14
CA GLU A 186 -6.71 12.59 -14.54
C GLU A 186 -8.08 12.55 -13.85
N ASP A 187 -8.56 13.71 -13.41
CA ASP A 187 -9.89 13.82 -12.82
C ASP A 187 -10.97 13.92 -13.90
N VAL A 188 -11.41 12.75 -14.34
CA VAL A 188 -12.48 12.58 -15.33
C VAL A 188 -13.90 12.68 -14.74
N HIS A 189 -14.04 13.01 -13.45
CA HIS A 189 -15.35 13.09 -12.79
C HIS A 189 -16.01 14.46 -12.97
N PRO A 190 -17.35 14.54 -13.11
CA PRO A 190 -18.08 15.80 -13.02
C PRO A 190 -17.78 16.55 -11.70
N THR A 191 -17.85 17.88 -11.74
CA THR A 191 -17.54 18.73 -10.58
C THR A 191 -18.38 18.36 -9.35
N PHE A 192 -17.69 17.95 -8.29
CA PHE A 192 -18.25 17.59 -7.00
C PHE A 192 -18.72 18.84 -6.26
N THR A 193 -20.01 18.90 -5.99
CA THR A 193 -20.60 19.94 -5.13
C THR A 193 -20.88 19.34 -3.76
N LEU A 194 -20.33 19.98 -2.72
CA LEU A 194 -20.56 19.59 -1.33
C LEU A 194 -22.08 19.64 -1.01
N PRO A 195 -22.70 18.55 -0.52
CA PRO A 195 -24.11 18.52 -0.16
C PRO A 195 -24.50 19.63 0.83
N LYS A 196 -25.70 20.21 0.69
CA LYS A 196 -26.17 21.34 1.53
C LYS A 196 -26.17 21.04 3.04
N GLN A 197 -26.45 19.80 3.44
CA GLN A 197 -26.34 19.39 4.86
C GLN A 197 -24.91 19.47 5.41
N LEU A 198 -23.90 19.38 4.52
CA LEU A 198 -22.49 19.59 4.84
C LEU A 198 -22.01 21.02 4.56
N SER A 199 -22.81 21.95 4.00
CA SER A 199 -22.34 23.33 3.76
C SER A 199 -22.46 24.21 5.00
N ASN A 200 -23.41 23.94 5.89
CA ASN A 200 -23.71 24.77 7.06
C ASN A 200 -23.18 24.14 8.35
N LYS A 201 -21.87 23.94 8.45
CA LYS A 201 -21.26 23.25 9.59
C LYS A 201 -20.94 24.18 10.77
N PRO A 202 -21.28 23.81 12.01
CA PRO A 202 -20.73 24.44 13.22
C PRO A 202 -19.34 23.88 13.62
N SER A 203 -18.82 22.89 12.88
CA SER A 203 -17.60 22.15 13.23
C SER A 203 -16.85 21.64 11.99
N LYS A 204 -15.69 21.00 12.21
CA LYS A 204 -14.75 20.58 11.17
C LYS A 204 -15.32 19.49 10.24
N LEU A 205 -14.85 19.47 9.00
CA LEU A 205 -15.11 18.43 8.01
C LEU A 205 -13.93 17.46 7.89
N ILE A 206 -14.19 16.16 7.95
CA ILE A 206 -13.20 15.09 7.80
C ILE A 206 -13.59 14.19 6.62
N TYR A 207 -12.62 13.72 5.83
CA TYR A 207 -12.81 12.62 4.88
C TYR A 207 -12.44 11.29 5.55
N VAL A 208 -13.25 10.26 5.33
CA VAL A 208 -13.10 8.93 5.91
C VAL A 208 -13.26 7.86 4.83
N ASP A 209 -12.26 6.98 4.73
CA ASP A 209 -12.33 5.73 3.96
C ASP A 209 -11.90 4.61 4.91
N LEU A 210 -12.86 4.13 5.72
CA LEU A 210 -12.67 3.19 6.83
C LEU A 210 -13.84 2.22 6.91
N ASP A 211 -13.65 1.12 7.65
CA ASP A 211 -14.68 0.16 7.98
C ASP A 211 -15.70 0.64 9.04
N LEU A 212 -16.74 -0.18 9.23
CA LEU A 212 -17.88 0.12 10.08
C LEU A 212 -17.55 0.27 11.57
N ASP A 213 -16.58 -0.49 12.09
CA ASP A 213 -16.24 -0.45 13.52
C ASP A 213 -15.48 0.84 13.86
N LEU A 214 -14.58 1.25 12.96
CA LEU A 214 -13.89 2.54 13.06
C LEU A 214 -14.86 3.71 12.86
N MET A 215 -15.80 3.62 11.90
CA MET A 215 -16.88 4.60 11.76
C MET A 215 -17.74 4.70 13.02
N ALA A 216 -18.05 3.60 13.70
CA ALA A 216 -18.85 3.62 14.93
C ALA A 216 -18.13 4.33 16.09
N LYS A 217 -16.80 4.28 16.16
CA LYS A 217 -15.99 5.10 17.09
C LYS A 217 -16.08 6.59 16.73
N LEU A 218 -15.97 6.93 15.45
CA LEU A 218 -16.01 8.32 14.96
C LEU A 218 -17.38 9.01 15.16
N ALA A 219 -18.49 8.28 15.05
CA ALA A 219 -19.86 8.81 15.20
C ALA A 219 -20.20 9.35 16.61
N LYS A 220 -19.29 9.21 17.57
CA LYS A 220 -19.39 9.81 18.91
C LYS A 220 -18.80 11.23 18.97
N TYR A 221 -18.12 11.67 17.92
CA TYR A 221 -17.37 12.93 17.89
C TYR A 221 -18.14 14.03 17.13
N LYS A 222 -18.06 15.28 17.60
CA LYS A 222 -18.90 16.39 17.09
C LYS A 222 -18.37 17.03 15.80
N HIS A 223 -18.05 16.23 14.80
CA HIS A 223 -17.53 16.67 13.50
C HIS A 223 -18.34 16.09 12.35
N TRP A 224 -18.26 16.70 11.18
CA TRP A 224 -18.94 16.20 9.99
C TRP A 224 -18.01 15.31 9.18
N PHE A 225 -18.53 14.19 8.69
CA PHE A 225 -17.73 13.21 7.95
C PHE A 225 -18.27 13.01 6.53
N ILE A 226 -17.38 13.09 5.53
CA ILE A 226 -17.61 12.52 4.20
C ILE A 226 -17.03 11.10 4.21
N VAL A 227 -17.87 10.11 3.90
CA VAL A 227 -17.52 8.70 3.98
C VAL A 227 -17.52 8.06 2.59
N SER A 228 -16.43 7.41 2.22
CA SER A 228 -16.39 6.42 1.13
C SER A 228 -16.83 5.07 1.70
N ARG A 229 -17.97 4.52 1.26
CA ARG A 229 -18.57 3.32 1.89
C ARG A 229 -18.16 1.98 1.26
N GLY A 230 -17.51 2.01 0.11
CA GLY A 230 -17.03 0.83 -0.62
C GLY A 230 -18.13 -0.12 -1.12
N PRO A 231 -17.76 -1.31 -1.65
CA PRO A 231 -18.68 -2.23 -2.32
C PRO A 231 -19.80 -2.85 -1.46
N HIS A 232 -19.86 -2.55 -0.16
CA HIS A 232 -20.85 -3.08 0.78
C HIS A 232 -21.72 -1.99 1.41
N HIS A 233 -21.72 -0.79 0.83
CA HIS A 233 -22.46 0.39 1.31
C HIS A 233 -23.97 0.16 1.53
N ASP A 234 -24.56 -0.82 0.85
CA ASP A 234 -25.96 -1.24 0.91
C ASP A 234 -26.26 -2.15 2.12
N LYS A 235 -25.25 -2.82 2.67
CA LYS A 235 -25.39 -3.78 3.79
C LYS A 235 -25.46 -3.12 5.16
N TYR A 236 -25.19 -1.82 5.28
CA TYR A 236 -25.17 -1.10 6.54
C TYR A 236 -25.65 0.35 6.40
N LYS A 237 -26.01 0.96 7.52
CA LYS A 237 -26.31 2.40 7.63
C LYS A 237 -25.12 3.10 8.29
N LEU A 238 -24.87 4.35 7.93
CA LEU A 238 -23.86 5.16 8.62
C LEU A 238 -24.25 5.31 10.10
N PRO A 239 -23.31 5.13 11.05
CA PRO A 239 -23.62 5.11 12.48
C PRO A 239 -23.95 6.49 13.07
N GLY A 240 -23.46 7.57 12.47
CA GLY A 240 -23.69 8.96 12.89
C GLY A 240 -24.61 9.72 11.93
N ALA A 241 -25.45 10.62 12.46
CA ALA A 241 -26.29 11.54 11.67
C ALA A 241 -25.51 12.71 11.05
N ASP A 242 -24.28 12.92 11.55
CA ASP A 242 -23.23 13.83 11.08
C ASP A 242 -22.33 13.21 9.98
N MET A 243 -22.63 11.98 9.57
CA MET A 243 -21.94 11.28 8.49
C MET A 243 -22.77 11.29 7.20
N TRP A 244 -22.11 11.57 6.08
CA TRP A 244 -22.70 11.43 4.74
C TRP A 244 -21.72 10.72 3.82
N GLY A 245 -22.23 9.80 3.00
CA GLY A 245 -21.40 9.04 2.08
C GLY A 245 -22.19 8.27 1.02
N PRO A 246 -21.87 8.37 -0.28
CA PRO A 246 -22.30 7.41 -1.30
C PRO A 246 -21.48 6.11 -1.22
N GLN A 247 -21.57 5.23 -2.23
CA GLN A 247 -20.70 4.05 -2.37
C GLN A 247 -19.23 4.45 -2.55
N THR A 248 -18.96 5.43 -3.41
CA THR A 248 -17.64 5.99 -3.70
C THR A 248 -17.74 7.50 -3.88
N VAL A 249 -16.72 8.24 -3.46
CA VAL A 249 -16.62 9.70 -3.68
C VAL A 249 -15.50 10.04 -4.66
N PRO A 250 -15.56 11.18 -5.38
CA PRO A 250 -14.43 11.68 -6.16
C PRO A 250 -13.37 12.25 -5.22
N GLN A 251 -12.54 11.38 -4.63
CA GLN A 251 -11.59 11.71 -3.57
C GLN A 251 -10.69 12.91 -3.91
N ILE A 252 -10.21 13.01 -5.15
CA ILE A 252 -9.39 14.14 -5.65
C ILE A 252 -10.09 15.49 -5.41
N GLN A 253 -11.40 15.56 -5.63
CA GLN A 253 -12.21 16.78 -5.44
C GLN A 253 -12.69 16.97 -4.00
N VAL A 254 -12.69 15.91 -3.18
CA VAL A 254 -13.08 15.96 -1.77
C VAL A 254 -11.94 16.45 -0.87
N LEU A 255 -10.70 15.99 -1.10
CA LEU A 255 -9.56 16.30 -0.24
C LEU A 255 -9.27 17.82 -0.09
N PRO A 256 -9.40 18.69 -1.11
CA PRO A 256 -9.27 20.14 -0.94
C PRO A 256 -10.36 20.77 -0.04
N LEU A 257 -11.53 20.13 0.07
CA LEU A 257 -12.71 20.66 0.76
C LEU A 257 -12.75 20.32 2.26
N VAL A 258 -11.97 19.35 2.73
CA VAL A 258 -11.95 18.93 4.15
C VAL A 258 -11.00 19.78 4.99
N ASP A 259 -11.21 19.83 6.31
CA ASP A 259 -10.34 20.57 7.23
C ASP A 259 -9.08 19.81 7.63
N LEU A 260 -9.09 18.48 7.48
CA LEU A 260 -8.06 17.56 7.96
C LEU A 260 -7.28 16.98 6.77
N VAL A 261 -6.03 17.41 6.59
CA VAL A 261 -5.18 17.04 5.44
C VAL A 261 -3.83 16.40 5.85
N PRO A 262 -3.33 16.56 7.09
CA PRO A 262 -2.58 15.48 7.74
C PRO A 262 -3.50 14.27 7.95
N MET A 263 -2.98 13.04 7.86
CA MET A 263 -3.81 11.83 7.90
C MET A 263 -3.60 11.02 9.19
N VAL A 264 -4.70 10.49 9.76
CA VAL A 264 -4.62 9.31 10.64
C VAL A 264 -4.65 8.09 9.71
N VAL A 265 -3.60 7.27 9.75
CA VAL A 265 -3.48 6.08 8.90
C VAL A 265 -3.55 4.80 9.74
N LEU A 266 -4.48 3.94 9.35
CA LEU A 266 -4.83 2.69 10.03
C LEU A 266 -4.58 1.54 9.03
N PRO A 267 -3.32 1.09 8.85
CA PRO A 267 -2.98 0.09 7.86
C PRO A 267 -3.60 -1.27 8.19
N VAL A 268 -4.15 -1.93 7.17
CA VAL A 268 -4.91 -3.18 7.28
C VAL A 268 -4.15 -4.36 6.64
N PHE A 269 -3.44 -4.15 5.52
CA PHE A 269 -2.70 -5.23 4.86
C PHE A 269 -1.54 -4.74 3.98
N GLY A 270 -0.53 -5.60 3.79
CA GLY A 270 0.54 -5.40 2.80
C GLY A 270 1.27 -4.06 2.95
N GLY A 271 1.69 -3.48 1.83
CA GLY A 271 2.46 -2.21 1.79
C GLY A 271 1.78 -1.01 2.45
N GLN A 272 0.51 -1.09 2.86
CA GLN A 272 -0.10 -0.08 3.72
C GLN A 272 0.67 0.10 5.03
N PHE A 273 1.21 -0.98 5.61
CA PHE A 273 1.99 -0.90 6.85
C PHE A 273 3.27 -0.08 6.68
N ASP A 274 3.96 -0.24 5.55
CA ASP A 274 5.20 0.47 5.24
C ASP A 274 4.91 1.94 4.89
N ASN A 275 3.87 2.19 4.07
CA ASN A 275 3.41 3.54 3.74
C ASN A 275 2.96 4.32 4.99
N ALA A 276 2.22 3.67 5.88
CA ALA A 276 1.79 4.27 7.14
C ALA A 276 2.97 4.57 8.07
N GLN A 277 4.00 3.71 8.07
CA GLN A 277 5.22 3.96 8.84
C GLN A 277 6.00 5.16 8.29
N ARG A 278 6.23 5.22 6.96
CA ARG A 278 6.95 6.36 6.36
C ARG A 278 6.20 7.67 6.55
N LEU A 279 4.89 7.70 6.39
CA LEU A 279 4.06 8.90 6.65
C LEU A 279 4.18 9.38 8.11
N HIS A 280 4.30 8.44 9.05
CA HIS A 280 4.47 8.76 10.46
C HIS A 280 5.86 9.30 10.79
N GLU A 281 6.92 8.61 10.35
CA GLU A 281 8.32 9.00 10.56
C GLU A 281 8.67 10.35 9.91
N SER A 282 8.10 10.62 8.73
CA SER A 282 8.33 11.87 7.99
C SER A 282 7.65 13.10 8.62
N GLY A 283 6.70 12.89 9.55
CA GLY A 283 5.97 13.95 10.26
C GLY A 283 4.73 14.47 9.54
N TYR A 284 4.12 13.63 8.68
CA TYR A 284 3.00 14.00 7.81
C TYR A 284 1.69 13.25 8.12
N GLY A 285 1.71 12.36 9.11
CA GLY A 285 0.52 11.68 9.62
C GLY A 285 0.77 10.93 10.94
N ILE A 286 -0.31 10.35 11.48
CA ILE A 286 -0.25 9.52 12.70
C ILE A 286 -0.65 8.10 12.32
N ARG A 287 0.27 7.15 12.49
CA ARG A 287 -0.02 5.71 12.37
C ARG A 287 -0.68 5.21 13.65
N LEU A 288 -1.78 4.47 13.51
CA LEU A 288 -2.43 3.72 14.58
C LEU A 288 -2.61 2.26 14.17
N ASP A 289 -2.71 1.35 15.15
CA ASP A 289 -3.04 -0.06 14.90
C ASP A 289 -4.53 -0.19 14.53
N ALA A 290 -4.84 -0.59 13.29
CA ALA A 290 -6.21 -0.70 12.79
C ALA A 290 -7.11 -1.67 13.56
N TYR A 291 -6.51 -2.68 14.21
CA TYR A 291 -7.21 -3.74 14.92
C TYR A 291 -7.27 -3.49 16.42
N ARG A 292 -6.27 -2.81 16.98
CA ARG A 292 -6.11 -2.63 18.43
C ARG A 292 -6.36 -1.21 18.92
N CYS A 293 -6.43 -0.19 18.05
CA CYS A 293 -6.61 1.18 18.51
C CYS A 293 -7.93 1.34 19.29
N SER A 294 -7.80 1.85 20.50
CA SER A 294 -8.94 2.30 21.29
C SER A 294 -9.59 3.53 20.65
N GLU A 295 -10.83 3.79 21.08
CA GLU A 295 -11.53 5.04 20.75
C GLU A 295 -10.74 6.26 21.23
N ALA A 296 -10.12 6.19 22.42
CA ALA A 296 -9.35 7.28 22.99
C ALA A 296 -8.10 7.62 22.15
N GLU A 297 -7.37 6.62 21.65
CA GLU A 297 -6.21 6.83 20.79
C GLU A 297 -6.59 7.45 19.44
N LEU A 298 -7.67 6.96 18.81
CA LEU A 298 -8.17 7.50 17.55
C LEU A 298 -8.61 8.97 17.69
N LEU A 299 -9.34 9.30 18.76
CA LEU A 299 -9.77 10.67 19.04
C LEU A 299 -8.60 11.59 19.42
N CYS A 300 -7.62 11.07 20.19
CA CYS A 300 -6.41 11.81 20.53
C CYS A 300 -5.57 12.14 19.29
N ALA A 301 -5.41 11.19 18.37
CA ALA A 301 -4.74 11.42 17.09
C ALA A 301 -5.44 12.52 16.30
N ILE A 302 -6.76 12.43 16.09
CA ILE A 302 -7.55 13.44 15.37
C ILE A 302 -7.42 14.83 16.03
N GLY A 303 -7.44 14.91 17.37
CA GLY A 303 -7.21 16.16 18.10
C GLY A 303 -5.84 16.78 17.78
N LYS A 304 -4.76 16.00 17.91
CA LYS A 304 -3.39 16.44 17.58
C LYS A 304 -3.27 16.98 16.16
N LEU A 305 -3.93 16.35 15.19
CA LEU A 305 -3.91 16.79 13.80
C LEU A 305 -4.59 18.17 13.61
N PHE A 306 -5.65 18.48 14.38
CA PHE A 306 -6.31 19.79 14.34
C PHE A 306 -5.55 20.88 15.09
N ASP A 307 -4.86 20.54 16.17
CA ASP A 307 -4.05 21.47 16.95
C ASP A 307 -2.77 21.90 16.19
N GLY A 308 -2.32 21.09 15.21
CA GLY A 308 -1.35 21.48 14.17
C GLY A 308 0.09 21.71 14.63
N ASN A 309 0.38 21.66 15.93
CA ASN A 309 1.67 22.05 16.51
C ASN A 309 2.80 21.02 16.31
N GLU A 310 2.50 19.77 15.94
CA GLU A 310 3.48 18.66 15.90
C GLU A 310 3.79 18.11 14.48
N LEU A 311 3.12 18.60 13.42
CA LEU A 311 3.23 18.01 12.07
C LEU A 311 3.67 19.01 11.00
N LYS A 312 4.38 18.51 10.00
CA LYS A 312 4.93 19.32 8.91
C LYS A 312 3.81 19.73 7.93
N GLY A 313 3.30 20.93 8.11
CA GLY A 313 2.63 21.68 7.04
C GLY A 313 1.19 21.27 6.73
N ASN A 314 0.45 22.24 6.19
CA ASN A 314 -0.96 22.08 5.83
C ASN A 314 -1.06 21.85 4.32
N TYR A 315 -1.16 20.58 3.92
CA TYR A 315 -1.02 20.07 2.54
C TYR A 315 -2.00 20.59 1.47
N LYS A 316 -2.91 21.51 1.82
CA LYS A 316 -3.91 22.08 0.88
C LYS A 316 -3.33 22.75 -0.37
N ASN A 317 -2.02 23.02 -0.40
CA ASN A 317 -1.33 23.57 -1.57
C ASN A 317 -0.57 22.53 -2.41
N THR A 318 -0.28 21.33 -1.89
CA THR A 318 0.38 20.23 -2.64
C THR A 318 -0.64 19.41 -3.43
N ILE A 319 -1.88 19.32 -2.95
CA ILE A 319 -3.00 18.71 -3.71
C ILE A 319 -3.51 19.74 -4.74
N ARG A 320 -2.88 19.77 -5.92
CA ARG A 320 -3.25 20.60 -7.08
C ARG A 320 -3.25 19.81 -8.37
#